data_AF-A0A3M2G6X8-F1
#
_entry.id   AF-A0A3M2G6X8-F1
#
_cell.length_a   1.000
_cell.length_b   1.000
_cell.length_c   1.000
_cell.angle_alpha   90.00
_cell.angle_beta   90.00
_cell.angle_gamma   90.00
#
_symmetry.space_group_name_H-M   'P 1'
#
loop_
_entity.id
_entity.type
_entity.pdbx_description
1 polymer ?
#
loop_
_entity_poly.entity_id
_entity_poly.type
_entity_poly.pdbx_seq_one_letter_code
_entity_poly.pdbx_strand_id
1 'polypeptide(L)'
;MRSIADVVERQLCTGCGMCAVVQPDDLRMVDDYHLGRRPVPRAGREGADTTSALAVCPGVSLEWPVPDPEASTALWNDWGPVLEVWEGHAVDPTIRRRGSSGGVGTALASFAVAGGGQEAVVHIRARDDIPYLNEATVSEDPEAVAAAAGSRYSPASACEGLSAARGRRVAFVGKPCEVAAVARARTAAPPTVEGVEVTIAIFCAGTPSVRGTVEMMNRLGFADPAGVDLVRYRGEGWPGRAVVEGRGADGERRQASLSYQESWGEVLQAHRQWRCHLCVDHTGEFADLAVGDPWYREVRDGEPGRSLVVVRTPRGREFVRRAREAGVVELVRVDDSVFPRSQPNLLDTRGSVWGRMATLRALGLPAPRYRGPDLFSTWRRLGTRSKISSVLGTVRRIGRRRLLRRARVVPFEPRPPVRYPPGRRERVAEVGSS
;
A
#
# COMPACT_ATOMS: atom_id res chain seq x y z
N MET A 1 -3.32 -23.28 8.32
CA MET A 1 -4.37 -22.28 8.62
C MET A 1 -5.69 -22.91 8.30
N ARG A 2 -6.64 -22.89 9.25
CA ARG A 2 -7.96 -23.50 9.08
C ARG A 2 -9.08 -22.45 8.95
N SER A 3 -8.84 -21.22 9.41
CA SER A 3 -9.82 -20.13 9.38
C SER A 3 -9.15 -18.77 9.17
N ILE A 4 -9.95 -17.73 8.91
CA ILE A 4 -9.45 -16.34 8.89
C ILE A 4 -8.92 -15.91 10.26
N ALA A 5 -9.54 -16.36 11.36
CA ALA A 5 -9.05 -16.11 12.72
C ALA A 5 -7.61 -16.64 12.90
N ASP A 6 -7.31 -17.86 12.43
CA ASP A 6 -5.94 -18.39 12.46
C ASP A 6 -4.94 -17.48 11.72
N VAL A 7 -5.32 -16.94 10.55
CA VAL A 7 -4.44 -16.05 9.76
C VAL A 7 -4.12 -14.78 10.52
N VAL A 8 -5.14 -14.20 11.19
CA VAL A 8 -5.02 -12.98 11.98
C VAL A 8 -4.19 -13.21 13.24
N GLU A 9 -4.56 -14.21 14.03
CA GLU A 9 -3.94 -14.51 15.32
C GLU A 9 -2.48 -14.97 15.16
N ARG A 10 -2.13 -15.57 14.03
CA ARG A 10 -0.74 -15.93 13.69
C ARG A 10 0.01 -14.80 12.96
N GLN A 11 -0.56 -13.60 12.94
CA GLN A 11 0.02 -12.38 12.37
C GLN A 11 0.41 -12.50 10.88
N LEU A 12 -0.30 -13.34 10.11
CA LEU A 12 -0.12 -13.47 8.66
C LEU A 12 -1.08 -12.59 7.84
N CYS A 13 -2.09 -11.98 8.47
CA CYS A 13 -3.04 -11.11 7.77
C CYS A 13 -2.35 -9.88 7.14
N THR A 14 -2.71 -9.57 5.89
CA THR A 14 -2.27 -8.34 5.18
C THR A 14 -3.04 -7.09 5.61
N GLY A 15 -4.25 -7.28 6.13
CA GLY A 15 -5.24 -6.21 6.24
C GLY A 15 -5.85 -5.77 4.91
N CYS A 16 -5.88 -6.62 3.86
CA CYS A 16 -6.39 -6.20 2.54
C CYS A 16 -7.91 -5.92 2.49
N GLY A 17 -8.71 -6.59 3.32
CA GLY A 17 -10.17 -6.41 3.37
C GLY A 17 -10.99 -7.43 2.56
N MET A 18 -10.40 -8.16 1.61
CA MET A 18 -11.14 -9.04 0.70
C MET A 18 -12.00 -10.11 1.40
N CYS A 19 -11.57 -10.62 2.56
CA CYS A 19 -12.35 -11.57 3.35
C CYS A 19 -13.71 -11.02 3.78
N ALA A 20 -13.78 -9.73 4.14
CA ALA A 20 -15.03 -9.08 4.55
C ALA A 20 -15.92 -8.70 3.34
N VAL A 21 -15.35 -8.64 2.14
CA VAL A 21 -16.09 -8.44 0.88
C VAL A 21 -16.76 -9.74 0.45
N VAL A 22 -16.05 -10.86 0.56
CA VAL A 22 -16.55 -12.19 0.13
C VAL A 22 -17.51 -12.79 1.16
N GLN A 23 -17.34 -12.49 2.45
CA GLN A 23 -18.25 -12.93 3.51
C GLN A 23 -18.72 -11.74 4.37
N PRO A 24 -19.55 -10.85 3.81
CA PRO A 24 -19.94 -9.60 4.47
C PRO A 24 -20.84 -9.82 5.67
N ASP A 25 -21.59 -10.92 5.73
CA ASP A 25 -22.48 -11.25 6.86
C ASP A 25 -21.71 -11.79 8.07
N ASP A 26 -20.53 -12.36 7.84
CA ASP A 26 -19.73 -13.00 8.90
C ASP A 26 -18.61 -12.11 9.41
N LEU A 27 -18.00 -11.32 8.53
CA LEU A 27 -16.76 -10.60 8.81
C LEU A 27 -16.93 -9.10 8.58
N ARG A 28 -16.27 -8.32 9.43
CA ARG A 28 -16.05 -6.88 9.23
C ARG A 28 -14.61 -6.53 9.50
N MET A 29 -14.11 -5.49 8.87
CA MET A 29 -12.76 -5.00 9.12
C MET A 29 -12.78 -3.93 10.23
N VAL A 30 -11.80 -3.98 11.11
CA VAL A 30 -11.57 -2.99 12.17
C VAL A 30 -10.13 -2.51 12.12
N ASP A 31 -9.89 -1.31 12.64
CA ASP A 31 -8.55 -0.86 12.96
C ASP A 31 -8.09 -1.50 14.26
N ASP A 32 -6.83 -1.89 14.31
CA ASP A 32 -6.11 -2.25 15.54
C ASP A 32 -4.87 -1.35 15.61
N TYR A 33 -4.63 -0.76 16.77
CA TYR A 33 -3.58 0.23 16.95
C TYR A 33 -2.17 -0.31 16.61
N HIS A 34 -1.94 -1.61 16.88
CA HIS A 34 -0.65 -2.26 16.72
C HIS A 34 -0.57 -3.15 15.48
N LEU A 35 -1.66 -3.84 15.15
CA LEU A 35 -1.73 -4.79 14.05
C LEU A 35 -2.16 -4.11 12.74
N GLY A 36 -2.85 -2.97 12.81
CA GLY A 36 -3.49 -2.32 11.67
C GLY A 36 -4.84 -2.96 11.32
N ARG A 37 -5.32 -2.77 10.09
CA ARG A 37 -6.63 -3.29 9.66
C ARG A 37 -6.71 -4.82 9.78
N ARG A 38 -7.71 -5.35 10.49
CA ARG A 38 -7.93 -6.79 10.69
C ARG A 38 -9.41 -7.16 10.56
N PRO A 39 -9.72 -8.33 9.97
CA PRO A 39 -11.08 -8.85 10.03
C PRO A 39 -11.38 -9.37 11.44
N VAL A 40 -12.60 -9.13 11.90
CA VAL A 40 -13.19 -9.72 13.10
C VAL A 40 -14.58 -10.27 12.74
N PRO A 41 -15.08 -11.29 13.46
CA PRO A 41 -16.46 -11.70 13.34
C PRO A 41 -17.42 -10.54 13.62
N ARG A 42 -18.56 -10.54 12.93
CA ARG A 42 -19.71 -9.73 13.34
C ARG A 42 -20.32 -10.30 14.62
N ALA A 43 -21.09 -9.47 15.33
CA ALA A 43 -21.77 -9.88 16.54
C ALA A 43 -22.69 -11.08 16.25
N GLY A 44 -22.56 -12.15 17.05
CA GLY A 44 -23.34 -13.38 16.87
C GLY A 44 -22.83 -14.30 15.75
N ARG A 45 -21.69 -13.98 15.14
CA ARG A 45 -21.03 -14.80 14.09
C ARG A 45 -19.69 -15.36 14.57
N GLU A 46 -19.46 -15.39 15.88
CA GLU A 46 -18.31 -16.04 16.48
C GLU A 46 -18.31 -17.54 16.12
N GLY A 47 -17.31 -17.97 15.34
CA GLY A 47 -17.22 -19.36 14.89
C GLY A 47 -17.87 -19.65 13.53
N ALA A 48 -18.36 -18.62 12.80
CA ALA A 48 -18.79 -18.78 11.42
C ALA A 48 -17.72 -19.47 10.55
N ASP A 49 -18.16 -20.30 9.61
CA ASP A 49 -17.26 -20.91 8.63
C ASP A 49 -16.66 -19.80 7.74
N THR A 50 -15.34 -19.72 7.70
CA THR A 50 -14.60 -18.72 6.92
C THR A 50 -13.85 -19.32 5.74
N THR A 51 -14.27 -20.49 5.26
CA THR A 51 -13.62 -21.22 4.16
C THR A 51 -13.54 -20.39 2.88
N SER A 52 -14.63 -19.73 2.46
CA SER A 52 -14.66 -18.87 1.27
C SER A 52 -13.72 -17.67 1.40
N ALA A 53 -13.73 -16.99 2.55
CA ALA A 53 -12.80 -15.90 2.83
C ALA A 53 -11.34 -16.37 2.89
N LEU A 54 -11.08 -17.57 3.40
CA LEU A 54 -9.74 -18.15 3.46
C LEU A 54 -9.20 -18.48 2.06
N ALA A 55 -10.06 -18.93 1.15
CA ALA A 55 -9.70 -19.26 -0.23
C ALA A 55 -9.13 -18.04 -0.98
N VAL A 56 -9.67 -16.84 -0.74
CA VAL A 56 -9.21 -15.59 -1.35
C VAL A 56 -8.09 -14.90 -0.57
N CYS A 57 -7.66 -15.43 0.58
CA CYS A 57 -6.74 -14.73 1.47
C CYS A 57 -5.28 -14.73 0.96
N PRO A 58 -4.71 -13.56 0.60
CA PRO A 58 -3.30 -13.46 0.16
C PRO A 58 -2.31 -13.67 1.31
N GLY A 59 -2.76 -13.82 2.56
CA GLY A 59 -1.91 -14.15 3.71
C GLY A 59 -1.67 -15.62 3.94
N VAL A 60 -2.47 -16.47 3.32
CA VAL A 60 -2.27 -17.93 3.36
C VAL A 60 -1.32 -18.34 2.26
N SER A 61 -1.59 -17.89 1.03
CA SER A 61 -0.81 -18.25 -0.13
C SER A 61 -0.90 -17.24 -1.26
N LEU A 62 0.14 -17.19 -2.08
CA LEU A 62 0.13 -16.55 -3.39
C LEU A 62 0.66 -17.56 -4.42
N GLU A 63 0.02 -17.58 -5.57
CA GLU A 63 0.37 -18.45 -6.69
C GLU A 63 0.41 -17.58 -7.93
N TRP A 64 1.61 -17.40 -8.48
CA TRP A 64 1.81 -16.55 -9.65
C TRP A 64 1.23 -17.25 -10.87
N PRO A 65 0.52 -16.51 -11.75
CA PRO A 65 0.06 -17.08 -13.01
C PRO A 65 1.27 -17.43 -13.88
N VAL A 66 1.03 -18.29 -14.88
CA VAL A 66 2.00 -18.46 -15.96
C VAL A 66 2.21 -17.09 -16.61
N PRO A 67 3.46 -16.60 -16.70
CA PRO A 67 3.73 -15.31 -17.33
C PRO A 67 3.31 -15.34 -18.80
N ASP A 68 2.87 -14.18 -19.28
CA ASP A 68 2.64 -13.95 -20.71
C ASP A 68 3.92 -14.28 -21.51
N PRO A 69 3.83 -14.89 -22.71
CA PRO A 69 5.00 -15.21 -23.53
C PRO A 69 5.90 -14.01 -23.86
N GLU A 70 5.34 -12.79 -23.90
CA GLU A 70 6.10 -11.56 -24.13
C GLU A 70 6.80 -11.03 -22.86
N ALA A 71 6.56 -11.64 -21.69
CA ALA A 71 7.18 -11.21 -20.45
C ALA A 71 8.68 -11.50 -20.43
N SER A 72 9.44 -10.54 -19.88
CA SER A 72 10.88 -10.62 -19.70
C SER A 72 11.26 -11.82 -18.83
N THR A 73 11.85 -12.84 -19.46
CA THR A 73 12.33 -14.05 -18.78
C THR A 73 13.46 -13.74 -17.80
N ALA A 74 14.26 -12.71 -18.09
CA ALA A 74 15.34 -12.23 -17.22
C ALA A 74 14.82 -11.63 -15.91
N LEU A 75 13.67 -10.96 -15.93
CA LEU A 75 13.08 -10.33 -14.74
C LEU A 75 12.16 -11.27 -13.95
N TRP A 76 11.60 -12.31 -14.59
CA TRP A 76 10.57 -13.19 -14.02
C TRP A 76 10.83 -13.63 -12.58
N ASN A 77 11.97 -14.25 -12.31
CA ASN A 77 12.24 -14.86 -11.00
C ASN A 77 12.27 -13.82 -9.87
N ASP A 78 12.76 -12.63 -10.20
CA ASP A 78 13.17 -11.61 -9.23
C ASP A 78 12.12 -10.52 -9.06
N TRP A 79 11.35 -10.26 -10.10
CA TRP A 79 10.43 -9.13 -10.21
C TRP A 79 9.05 -9.48 -10.75
N GLY A 80 8.78 -10.78 -10.98
CA GLY A 80 7.51 -11.26 -11.52
C GLY A 80 7.35 -11.00 -13.01
N PRO A 81 6.13 -11.14 -13.56
CA PRO A 81 5.88 -10.92 -14.99
C PRO A 81 6.02 -9.43 -15.32
N VAL A 82 6.93 -9.10 -16.23
CA VAL A 82 7.17 -7.73 -16.70
C VAL A 82 7.16 -7.74 -18.22
N LEU A 83 6.23 -7.00 -18.82
CA LEU A 83 6.15 -6.79 -20.27
C LEU A 83 6.97 -5.56 -20.69
N GLU A 84 6.86 -4.48 -19.91
CA GLU A 84 7.46 -3.19 -20.24
C GLU A 84 7.79 -2.39 -19.00
N VAL A 85 8.83 -1.57 -19.10
CA VAL A 85 9.19 -0.59 -18.09
C VAL A 85 9.18 0.81 -18.72
N TRP A 86 8.48 1.72 -18.08
CA TRP A 86 8.37 3.12 -18.49
C TRP A 86 8.77 4.04 -17.35
N GLU A 87 9.19 5.25 -17.69
CA GLU A 87 9.46 6.30 -16.70
C GLU A 87 8.86 7.63 -17.16
N GLY A 88 8.28 8.38 -16.24
CA GLY A 88 7.76 9.71 -16.55
C GLY A 88 6.87 10.31 -15.49
N HIS A 89 5.91 11.15 -15.88
CA HIS A 89 5.09 11.90 -14.94
C HIS A 89 3.68 12.20 -15.48
N ALA A 90 2.79 12.60 -14.59
CA ALA A 90 1.52 13.22 -14.95
C ALA A 90 1.77 14.52 -15.74
N VAL A 91 0.96 14.77 -16.76
CA VAL A 91 1.01 16.04 -17.52
C VAL A 91 0.43 17.18 -16.69
N ASP A 92 -0.64 16.92 -15.93
CA ASP A 92 -1.21 17.89 -15.00
C ASP A 92 -0.17 18.25 -13.90
N PRO A 93 0.25 19.52 -13.81
CA PRO A 93 1.27 19.95 -12.84
C PRO A 93 0.80 19.87 -11.39
N THR A 94 -0.50 19.99 -11.12
CA THR A 94 -1.10 19.84 -9.80
C THR A 94 -1.04 18.38 -9.37
N ILE A 95 -1.43 17.44 -10.24
CA ILE A 95 -1.32 16.01 -9.96
C ILE A 95 0.14 15.60 -9.76
N ARG A 96 1.03 16.08 -10.64
CA ARG A 96 2.48 15.82 -10.53
C ARG A 96 3.03 16.28 -9.19
N ARG A 97 2.73 17.53 -8.78
CA ARG A 97 3.21 18.11 -7.53
C ARG A 97 2.63 17.42 -6.29
N ARG A 98 1.33 17.11 -6.28
CA ARG A 98 0.68 16.40 -5.15
C ARG A 98 1.13 14.96 -5.03
N GLY A 99 1.46 14.33 -6.15
CA GLY A 99 1.97 12.96 -6.20
C GLY A 99 3.20 12.78 -5.33
N SER A 100 3.37 11.59 -4.76
CA SER A 100 4.58 11.26 -3.99
C SER A 100 5.85 11.11 -4.83
N SER A 101 5.70 11.13 -6.15
CA SER A 101 6.77 11.01 -7.14
C SER A 101 6.31 11.79 -8.38
N GLY A 102 6.31 11.24 -9.59
CA GLY A 102 5.80 11.93 -10.78
C GLY A 102 4.26 12.01 -10.92
N GLY A 103 3.46 11.63 -9.91
CA GLY A 103 1.98 11.70 -9.97
C GLY A 103 1.29 10.69 -10.90
N VAL A 104 2.01 9.74 -11.50
CA VAL A 104 1.48 8.83 -12.54
C VAL A 104 0.33 7.95 -12.03
N GLY A 105 0.42 7.42 -10.81
CA GLY A 105 -0.64 6.57 -10.26
C GLY A 105 -2.00 7.29 -10.17
N THR A 106 -1.98 8.55 -9.73
CA THR A 106 -3.18 9.41 -9.68
C THR A 106 -3.66 9.79 -11.08
N ALA A 107 -2.77 10.11 -12.01
CA ALA A 107 -3.15 10.44 -13.38
C ALA A 107 -3.81 9.24 -14.11
N LEU A 108 -3.25 8.04 -13.95
CA LEU A 108 -3.83 6.81 -14.51
C LEU A 108 -5.18 6.47 -13.88
N ALA A 109 -5.32 6.62 -12.56
CA ALA A 109 -6.59 6.44 -11.87
C ALA A 109 -7.64 7.47 -12.33
N SER A 110 -7.26 8.74 -12.45
CA SER A 110 -8.14 9.81 -12.92
C SER A 110 -8.59 9.57 -14.36
N PHE A 111 -7.67 9.09 -15.20
CA PHE A 111 -7.97 8.70 -16.58
C PHE A 111 -9.02 7.58 -16.65
N ALA A 112 -9.01 6.62 -15.73
CA ALA A 112 -9.96 5.50 -15.73
C ALA A 112 -11.43 5.97 -15.84
N VAL A 113 -11.80 7.01 -15.07
CA VAL A 113 -13.15 7.59 -15.05
C VAL A 113 -13.36 8.73 -16.06
N ALA A 114 -12.30 9.46 -16.43
CA ALA A 114 -12.41 10.54 -17.42
C ALA A 114 -12.52 10.05 -18.87
N GLY A 115 -11.83 8.94 -19.19
CA GLY A 115 -11.67 8.49 -20.58
C GLY A 115 -11.21 7.04 -20.74
N GLY A 116 -10.99 6.31 -19.64
CA GLY A 116 -10.56 4.91 -19.63
C GLY A 116 -11.71 3.92 -19.86
N GLY A 117 -12.94 4.34 -19.58
CA GLY A 117 -14.17 3.55 -19.78
C GLY A 117 -14.71 2.89 -18.50
N GLN A 118 -14.05 3.14 -17.35
CA GLN A 118 -14.50 2.67 -16.05
C GLN A 118 -15.50 3.67 -15.45
N GLU A 119 -16.46 3.15 -14.70
CA GLU A 119 -17.50 3.92 -14.03
C GLU A 119 -17.05 4.46 -12.67
N ALA A 120 -16.00 3.88 -12.09
CA ALA A 120 -15.39 4.36 -10.84
C ALA A 120 -13.96 3.86 -10.63
N VAL A 121 -13.28 4.49 -9.68
CA VAL A 121 -12.03 4.01 -9.10
C VAL A 121 -12.28 3.57 -7.66
N VAL A 122 -11.89 2.35 -7.32
CA VAL A 122 -11.80 1.89 -5.93
C VAL A 122 -10.38 2.16 -5.43
N HIS A 123 -10.24 3.00 -4.41
CA HIS A 123 -8.94 3.38 -3.85
C HIS A 123 -9.04 3.76 -2.37
N ILE A 124 -7.94 4.29 -1.82
CA ILE A 124 -7.85 4.75 -0.43
C ILE A 124 -7.80 6.27 -0.40
N ARG A 125 -8.44 6.86 0.62
CA ARG A 125 -8.23 8.25 1.03
C ARG A 125 -7.97 8.34 2.55
N ALA A 126 -7.52 9.50 3.01
CA ALA A 126 -7.55 9.81 4.44
C ALA A 126 -9.00 9.89 4.90
N ARG A 127 -9.29 9.46 6.13
CA ARG A 127 -10.61 9.68 6.72
C ARG A 127 -10.81 11.17 7.02
N ASP A 128 -12.00 11.68 6.69
CA ASP A 128 -12.35 13.10 6.95
C ASP A 128 -12.47 13.40 8.45
N ASP A 129 -12.93 12.41 9.22
CA ASP A 129 -13.06 12.55 10.66
C ASP A 129 -11.73 12.33 11.38
N ILE A 130 -10.85 11.44 10.91
CA ILE A 130 -9.61 11.07 11.62
C ILE A 130 -8.46 10.98 10.61
N PRO A 131 -7.82 12.12 10.27
CA PRO A 131 -6.93 12.25 9.10
C PRO A 131 -5.70 11.35 9.09
N TYR A 132 -5.28 10.84 10.25
CA TYR A 132 -4.16 9.90 10.38
C TYR A 132 -4.56 8.43 10.12
N LEU A 133 -5.86 8.16 9.97
CA LEU A 133 -6.42 6.89 9.51
C LEU A 133 -6.86 6.98 8.05
N ASN A 134 -7.16 5.81 7.49
CA ASN A 134 -7.51 5.66 6.08
C ASN A 134 -8.86 4.94 5.94
N GLU A 135 -9.54 5.19 4.83
CA GLU A 135 -10.74 4.45 4.42
C GLU A 135 -10.71 4.12 2.93
N ALA A 136 -11.43 3.06 2.56
CA ALA A 136 -11.69 2.75 1.17
C ALA A 136 -12.78 3.68 0.64
N THR A 137 -12.61 4.16 -0.58
CA THR A 137 -13.54 5.04 -1.27
C THR A 137 -13.75 4.59 -2.70
N VAL A 138 -14.89 4.99 -3.28
CA VAL A 138 -15.25 4.77 -4.68
C VAL A 138 -15.46 6.16 -5.29
N SER A 139 -14.53 6.57 -6.15
CA SER A 139 -14.58 7.90 -6.80
C SER A 139 -15.01 7.77 -8.24
N GLU A 140 -15.89 8.66 -8.68
CA GLU A 140 -16.55 8.60 -10.01
C GLU A 140 -16.04 9.68 -10.95
N ASP A 141 -15.28 10.64 -10.43
CA ASP A 141 -14.74 11.77 -11.19
C ASP A 141 -13.24 11.98 -10.90
N PRO A 142 -12.51 12.63 -11.82
CA PRO A 142 -11.08 12.88 -11.68
C PRO A 142 -10.70 13.74 -10.46
N GLU A 143 -11.57 14.65 -10.02
CA GLU A 143 -11.28 15.60 -8.95
C GLU A 143 -11.26 14.89 -7.60
N ALA A 144 -12.23 13.99 -7.37
CA ALA A 144 -12.28 13.10 -6.21
C ALA A 144 -11.07 12.15 -6.16
N VAL A 145 -10.64 11.61 -7.30
CA VAL A 145 -9.40 10.80 -7.39
C VAL A 145 -8.17 11.63 -7.04
N ALA A 146 -8.05 12.84 -7.61
CA ALA A 146 -6.93 13.74 -7.37
C ALA A 146 -6.88 14.29 -5.93
N ALA A 147 -8.02 14.43 -5.27
CA ALA A 147 -8.09 14.82 -3.86
C ALA A 147 -7.48 13.77 -2.91
N ALA A 148 -7.46 12.50 -3.31
CA ALA A 148 -6.85 11.40 -2.56
C ALA A 148 -5.38 11.16 -2.90
N ALA A 149 -4.75 12.03 -3.71
CA ALA A 149 -3.37 11.87 -4.13
C ALA A 149 -2.38 11.87 -2.96
N GLY A 150 -1.29 11.12 -3.14
CA GLY A 150 -0.20 11.01 -2.17
C GLY A 150 -0.18 9.68 -1.41
N SER A 151 1.01 9.32 -0.93
CA SER A 151 1.24 8.06 -0.21
C SER A 151 0.65 8.15 1.19
N ARG A 152 0.07 7.03 1.64
CA ARG A 152 -0.39 6.87 3.02
C ARG A 152 0.34 5.71 3.69
N TYR A 153 1.31 6.03 4.55
CA TYR A 153 2.14 5.04 5.25
C TYR A 153 1.46 4.56 6.56
N SER A 154 0.22 4.10 6.43
CA SER A 154 -0.64 3.68 7.53
C SER A 154 -1.55 2.52 7.07
N PRO A 155 -2.16 1.74 7.98
CA PRO A 155 -3.03 0.64 7.60
C PRO A 155 -4.16 1.08 6.66
N ALA A 156 -4.47 0.25 5.68
CA ALA A 156 -5.50 0.52 4.68
C ALA A 156 -6.01 -0.81 4.13
N SER A 157 -7.25 -0.83 3.64
CA SER A 157 -7.96 -2.02 3.18
C SER A 157 -8.77 -1.70 1.92
N ALA A 158 -8.10 -1.45 0.81
CA ALA A 158 -8.73 -0.96 -0.42
C ALA A 158 -9.83 -1.90 -0.96
N CYS A 159 -9.71 -3.21 -0.69
CA CYS A 159 -10.70 -4.18 -1.16
C CYS A 159 -12.09 -3.92 -0.59
N GLU A 160 -12.25 -3.30 0.59
CA GLU A 160 -13.57 -3.03 1.17
C GLU A 160 -14.47 -2.20 0.25
N GLY A 161 -13.89 -1.28 -0.52
CA GLY A 161 -14.61 -0.46 -1.49
C GLY A 161 -15.25 -1.25 -2.64
N LEU A 162 -14.79 -2.49 -2.89
CA LEU A 162 -15.39 -3.38 -3.91
C LEU A 162 -16.83 -3.78 -3.56
N SER A 163 -17.21 -3.72 -2.28
CA SER A 163 -18.61 -3.97 -1.87
C SER A 163 -19.53 -2.88 -2.41
N ALA A 164 -19.10 -1.62 -2.34
CA ALA A 164 -19.84 -0.47 -2.85
C ALA A 164 -19.77 -0.34 -4.38
N ALA A 165 -18.72 -0.91 -4.99
CA ALA A 165 -18.54 -0.93 -6.44
C ALA A 165 -19.11 -2.19 -7.13
N ARG A 166 -19.88 -3.02 -6.43
CA ARG A 166 -20.40 -4.28 -6.97
C ARG A 166 -21.21 -4.05 -8.25
N GLY A 167 -20.91 -4.81 -9.29
CA GLY A 167 -21.60 -4.73 -10.58
C GLY A 167 -21.17 -3.58 -11.49
N ARG A 168 -20.21 -2.74 -11.07
CA ARG A 168 -19.70 -1.62 -11.86
C ARG A 168 -18.37 -1.97 -12.50
N ARG A 169 -18.09 -1.46 -13.69
CA ARG A 169 -16.75 -1.48 -14.28
C ARG A 169 -15.84 -0.53 -13.52
N VAL A 170 -14.82 -1.04 -12.84
CA VAL A 170 -13.94 -0.22 -11.99
C VAL A 170 -12.46 -0.43 -12.27
N ALA A 171 -11.70 0.65 -12.08
CA ALA A 171 -10.28 0.57 -11.82
C ALA A 171 -10.05 0.37 -10.32
N PHE A 172 -9.06 -0.46 -9.95
CA PHE A 172 -8.70 -0.72 -8.57
C PHE A 172 -7.27 -0.26 -8.30
N VAL A 173 -7.08 0.63 -7.32
CA VAL A 173 -5.77 1.11 -6.87
C VAL A 173 -5.50 0.58 -5.47
N GLY A 174 -4.37 -0.11 -5.29
CA GLY A 174 -4.02 -0.67 -3.98
C GLY A 174 -2.55 -1.02 -3.82
N LYS A 175 -2.21 -1.50 -2.63
CA LYS A 175 -0.89 -2.11 -2.36
C LYS A 175 -0.79 -3.45 -3.08
N PRO A 176 0.43 -3.98 -3.30
CA PRO A 176 0.63 -5.26 -3.99
C PRO A 176 -0.19 -6.40 -3.36
N CYS A 177 -0.26 -6.43 -2.02
CA CYS A 177 -0.99 -7.45 -1.30
C CYS A 177 -2.53 -7.32 -1.35
N GLU A 178 -3.07 -6.16 -1.72
CA GLU A 178 -4.49 -5.93 -1.99
C GLU A 178 -4.83 -6.33 -3.43
N VAL A 179 -3.98 -5.95 -4.39
CA VAL A 179 -4.12 -6.37 -5.79
C VAL A 179 -3.98 -7.89 -5.91
N ALA A 180 -3.07 -8.51 -5.16
CA ALA A 180 -2.98 -9.96 -5.08
C ALA A 180 -4.24 -10.61 -4.48
N ALA A 181 -4.96 -9.93 -3.57
CA ALA A 181 -6.24 -10.39 -3.06
C ALA A 181 -7.31 -10.37 -4.16
N VAL A 182 -7.34 -9.30 -4.98
CA VAL A 182 -8.20 -9.19 -6.16
C VAL A 182 -7.89 -10.29 -7.17
N ALA A 183 -6.62 -10.53 -7.49
CA ALA A 183 -6.21 -11.59 -8.42
C ALA A 183 -6.64 -12.98 -7.92
N ARG A 184 -6.47 -13.28 -6.63
CA ARG A 184 -6.97 -14.53 -6.03
C ARG A 184 -8.49 -14.63 -6.06
N ALA A 185 -9.18 -13.53 -5.76
CA ALA A 185 -10.64 -13.48 -5.80
C ALA A 185 -11.16 -13.73 -7.22
N ARG A 186 -10.51 -13.20 -8.27
CA ARG A 186 -10.88 -13.46 -9.67
C ARG A 186 -10.92 -14.97 -10.00
N THR A 187 -10.02 -15.77 -9.43
CA THR A 187 -10.06 -17.24 -9.59
C THR A 187 -11.30 -17.88 -8.96
N ALA A 188 -11.79 -17.32 -7.86
CA ALA A 188 -13.04 -17.75 -7.22
C ALA A 188 -14.30 -17.10 -7.83
N ALA A 189 -14.12 -16.10 -8.71
CA ALA A 189 -15.14 -15.35 -9.44
C ALA A 189 -16.35 -14.89 -8.60
N PRO A 190 -16.19 -14.28 -7.39
CA PRO A 190 -17.31 -13.68 -6.69
C PRO A 190 -17.80 -12.43 -7.47
N PRO A 191 -19.11 -12.13 -7.47
CA PRO A 191 -19.68 -10.98 -8.18
C PRO A 191 -19.06 -9.62 -7.81
N THR A 192 -18.42 -9.52 -6.63
CA THR A 192 -17.79 -8.29 -6.14
C THR A 192 -16.48 -7.92 -6.83
N VAL A 193 -15.85 -8.84 -7.58
CA VAL A 193 -14.59 -8.56 -8.30
C VAL A 193 -14.70 -8.69 -9.81
N GLU A 194 -15.86 -9.11 -10.31
CA GLU A 194 -16.14 -9.31 -11.73
C GLU A 194 -15.94 -8.02 -12.53
N GLY A 195 -16.44 -6.90 -12.01
CA GLY A 195 -16.31 -5.59 -12.62
C GLY A 195 -14.93 -4.93 -12.50
N VAL A 196 -13.95 -5.56 -11.83
CA VAL A 196 -12.60 -4.97 -11.75
C VAL A 196 -11.89 -5.15 -13.09
N GLU A 197 -11.82 -4.09 -13.87
CA GLU A 197 -11.24 -4.12 -15.21
C GLU A 197 -9.73 -3.89 -15.17
N VAL A 198 -9.23 -2.86 -14.50
CA VAL A 198 -7.79 -2.58 -14.43
C VAL A 198 -7.31 -2.47 -12.98
N THR A 199 -6.15 -3.04 -12.68
CA THR A 199 -5.52 -2.97 -11.37
C THR A 199 -4.20 -2.19 -11.43
N ILE A 200 -4.08 -1.19 -10.55
CA ILE A 200 -2.89 -0.35 -10.41
C ILE A 200 -2.32 -0.57 -9.01
N ALA A 201 -1.19 -1.26 -8.92
CA ALA A 201 -0.46 -1.41 -7.67
C ALA A 201 0.50 -0.24 -7.45
N ILE A 202 0.59 0.24 -6.21
CA ILE A 202 1.71 1.08 -5.79
C ILE A 202 2.86 0.21 -5.26
N PHE A 203 4.11 0.61 -5.48
CA PHE A 203 5.25 -0.06 -4.83
C PHE A 203 5.13 0.09 -3.30
N CYS A 204 5.48 -0.97 -2.57
CA CYS A 204 5.25 -1.02 -1.13
C CYS A 204 6.42 -1.68 -0.38
N ALA A 205 7.07 -0.91 0.49
CA ALA A 205 8.13 -1.37 1.38
C ALA A 205 7.62 -1.90 2.75
N GLY A 206 6.29 -2.08 2.85
CA GLY A 206 5.58 -2.60 4.02
C GLY A 206 4.71 -1.55 4.70
N THR A 207 3.61 -1.96 5.30
CA THR A 207 2.64 -1.06 5.93
C THR A 207 2.96 -0.89 7.42
N PRO A 208 3.27 0.33 7.89
CA PRO A 208 3.33 0.64 9.33
C PRO A 208 1.96 0.46 10.00
N SER A 209 1.94 0.25 11.31
CA SER A 209 0.69 0.29 12.10
C SER A 209 0.25 1.72 12.42
N VAL A 210 -0.96 1.89 12.95
CA VAL A 210 -1.46 3.19 13.42
C VAL A 210 -0.50 3.80 14.43
N ARG A 211 0.06 2.98 15.34
CA ARG A 211 1.11 3.40 16.27
C ARG A 211 2.28 4.10 15.60
N GLY A 212 2.73 3.64 14.43
CA GLY A 212 3.86 4.28 13.73
C GLY A 212 3.53 5.69 13.25
N THR A 213 2.28 5.91 12.83
CA THR A 213 1.82 7.27 12.48
C THR A 213 1.73 8.15 13.72
N VAL A 214 1.18 7.65 14.83
CA VAL A 214 1.12 8.39 16.10
C VAL A 214 2.51 8.72 16.62
N GLU A 215 3.48 7.80 16.54
CA GLU A 215 4.86 8.06 16.93
C GLU A 215 5.52 9.16 16.07
N MET A 216 5.26 9.17 14.77
CA MET A 216 5.70 10.23 13.86
C MET A 216 5.05 11.58 14.21
N MET A 217 3.75 11.61 14.50
CA MET A 217 3.04 12.83 14.93
C MET A 217 3.60 13.36 16.25
N ASN A 218 3.84 12.49 17.22
CA ASN A 218 4.45 12.85 18.51
C ASN A 218 5.84 13.47 18.32
N ARG A 219 6.67 12.92 17.43
CA ARG A 219 7.99 13.48 17.09
C ARG A 219 7.91 14.89 16.50
N LEU A 220 6.80 15.20 15.84
CA LEU A 220 6.49 16.53 15.29
C LEU A 220 5.78 17.45 16.30
N GLY A 221 5.64 17.03 17.55
CA GLY A 221 5.00 17.81 18.62
C GLY A 221 3.48 17.68 18.68
N PHE A 222 2.86 16.75 17.96
CA PHE A 222 1.41 16.52 17.98
C PHE A 222 1.07 15.30 18.85
N ALA A 223 1.16 15.48 20.17
CA ALA A 223 0.93 14.41 21.15
C ALA A 223 -0.54 14.02 21.33
N ASP A 224 -1.46 14.96 21.12
CA ASP A 224 -2.89 14.70 21.10
C ASP A 224 -3.39 14.55 19.65
N PRO A 225 -3.74 13.32 19.21
CA PRO A 225 -4.25 13.10 17.86
C PRO A 225 -5.59 13.82 17.59
N ALA A 226 -6.34 14.21 18.63
CA ALA A 226 -7.61 14.91 18.47
C ALA A 226 -7.43 16.38 18.02
N GLY A 227 -6.20 16.92 18.08
CA GLY A 227 -5.89 18.24 17.55
C GLY A 227 -5.41 18.24 16.10
N VAL A 228 -5.31 17.08 15.43
CA VAL A 228 -4.69 16.95 14.11
C VAL A 228 -5.71 17.12 12.99
N ASP A 229 -5.45 18.10 12.11
CA ASP A 229 -6.28 18.44 10.95
C ASP A 229 -5.79 17.72 9.67
N LEU A 230 -4.48 17.49 9.55
CA LEU A 230 -3.87 16.91 8.35
C LEU A 230 -2.70 16.00 8.72
N VAL A 231 -2.64 14.84 8.07
CA VAL A 231 -1.41 14.05 7.96
C VAL A 231 -1.14 13.76 6.49
N ARG A 232 -0.05 14.31 5.97
CA ARG A 232 0.50 14.00 4.64
C ARG A 232 1.83 13.31 4.84
N TYR A 233 1.99 12.09 4.33
CA TYR A 233 3.26 11.36 4.51
C TYR A 233 4.30 11.74 3.48
N ARG A 234 3.85 12.17 2.29
CA ARG A 234 4.67 12.46 1.13
C ARG A 234 3.87 13.22 0.07
N GLY A 235 4.56 13.84 -0.88
CA GLY A 235 4.00 14.70 -1.92
C GLY A 235 4.40 16.15 -1.72
N GLU A 236 3.85 17.04 -2.55
CA GLU A 236 4.26 18.44 -2.64
C GLU A 236 5.74 18.57 -3.04
N GLY A 237 6.13 17.80 -4.08
CA GLY A 237 7.50 17.61 -4.53
C GLY A 237 8.04 16.20 -4.22
N TRP A 238 9.23 15.90 -4.75
CA TRP A 238 9.92 14.61 -4.62
C TRP A 238 11.30 14.82 -3.97
N PRO A 239 11.71 14.01 -2.98
CA PRO A 239 10.96 12.93 -2.34
C PRO A 239 9.72 13.41 -1.57
N GLY A 240 9.58 14.71 -1.30
CA GLY A 240 8.45 15.24 -0.55
C GLY A 240 8.58 14.99 0.95
N ARG A 241 7.93 15.85 1.74
CA ARG A 241 8.04 15.85 3.21
C ARG A 241 6.80 15.23 3.84
N ALA A 242 7.00 14.56 4.97
CA ALA A 242 5.89 14.24 5.85
C ALA A 242 5.49 15.50 6.61
N VAL A 243 4.21 15.87 6.59
CA VAL A 243 3.67 17.09 7.18
C VAL A 243 2.49 16.73 8.07
N VAL A 244 2.47 17.34 9.25
CA VAL A 244 1.33 17.32 10.16
C VAL A 244 0.91 18.76 10.42
N GLU A 245 -0.38 19.02 10.30
CA GLU A 245 -1.02 20.29 10.64
C GLU A 245 -2.08 20.04 11.69
N GLY A 246 -2.22 20.97 12.62
CA GLY A 246 -3.20 20.87 13.69
C GLY A 246 -2.90 21.84 14.82
N ARG A 247 -3.45 21.56 16.00
CA ARG A 247 -3.19 22.31 17.23
C ARG A 247 -2.15 21.60 18.10
N GLY A 248 -1.20 22.36 18.61
CA GLY A 248 -0.25 21.90 19.61
C GLY A 248 -0.91 21.66 20.97
N ALA A 249 -0.13 21.18 21.94
CA ALA A 249 -0.59 21.01 23.32
C ALA A 249 -0.98 22.34 24.00
N ASP A 250 -0.48 23.45 23.46
CA ASP A 250 -0.80 24.85 23.82
C ASP A 250 -2.10 25.35 23.18
N GLY A 251 -2.73 24.58 22.28
CA GLY A 251 -3.93 24.98 21.55
C GLY A 251 -3.68 25.81 20.28
N GLU A 252 -2.42 26.20 20.04
CA GLU A 252 -2.02 27.02 18.90
C GLU A 252 -1.94 26.21 17.61
N ARG A 253 -2.40 26.79 16.49
CA ARG A 253 -2.29 26.13 15.19
C ARG A 253 -0.85 26.18 14.71
N ARG A 254 -0.33 25.02 14.29
CA ARG A 254 1.01 24.91 13.73
C ARG A 254 1.10 23.83 12.68
N GLN A 255 2.16 23.92 11.90
CA GLN A 255 2.56 22.92 10.92
C GLN A 255 3.99 22.51 11.23
N ALA A 256 4.27 21.21 11.19
CA ALA A 256 5.63 20.70 11.31
C ALA A 256 5.88 19.59 10.28
N SER A 257 7.15 19.37 9.94
CA SER A 257 7.50 18.42 8.88
C SER A 257 8.78 17.66 9.12
N LEU A 258 8.85 16.44 8.61
CA LEU A 258 10.04 15.59 8.54
C LEU A 258 10.41 15.34 7.08
N SER A 259 11.70 15.22 6.79
CA SER A 259 12.16 14.66 5.52
C SER A 259 11.68 13.21 5.35
N TYR A 260 11.80 12.67 4.13
CA TYR A 260 11.49 11.26 3.88
C TYR A 260 12.34 10.32 4.75
N GLN A 261 13.63 10.62 4.92
CA GLN A 261 14.52 9.79 5.73
C GLN A 261 14.15 9.83 7.22
N GLU A 262 13.84 11.00 7.77
CA GLU A 262 13.43 11.13 9.18
C GLU A 262 12.08 10.48 9.46
N SER A 263 11.11 10.61 8.54
CA SER A 263 9.78 10.01 8.71
C SER A 263 9.80 8.50 8.43
N TRP A 264 10.17 8.08 7.21
CA TRP A 264 10.16 6.68 6.80
C TRP A 264 11.32 5.90 7.42
N GLY A 265 12.54 6.39 7.26
CA GLY A 265 13.78 5.71 7.65
C GLY A 265 13.97 5.57 9.15
N GLU A 266 13.58 6.56 9.95
CA GLU A 266 13.84 6.52 11.39
C GLU A 266 12.62 6.09 12.22
N VAL A 267 11.40 6.39 11.75
CA VAL A 267 10.17 6.10 12.52
C VAL A 267 9.37 4.99 11.85
N LEU A 268 8.70 5.27 10.73
CA LEU A 268 7.62 4.44 10.20
C LEU A 268 8.05 3.01 9.86
N GLN A 269 9.24 2.82 9.29
CA GLN A 269 9.70 1.49 8.87
C GLN A 269 9.88 0.50 10.04
N ALA A 270 10.10 1.00 11.27
CA ALA A 270 10.22 0.19 12.48
C ALA A 270 8.86 -0.40 12.92
N HIS A 271 7.76 0.24 12.53
CA HIS A 271 6.39 -0.16 12.87
C HIS A 271 5.72 -1.02 11.81
N ARG A 272 6.48 -1.52 10.82
CA ARG A 272 5.94 -2.46 9.83
C ARG A 272 5.36 -3.70 10.49
N GLN A 273 4.22 -4.14 9.98
CA GLN A 273 3.53 -5.34 10.43
C GLN A 273 4.41 -6.58 10.23
N TRP A 274 4.24 -7.60 11.10
CA TRP A 274 5.00 -8.85 10.98
C TRP A 274 4.89 -9.45 9.58
N ARG A 275 3.67 -9.50 9.05
CA ARG A 275 3.40 -10.00 7.71
C ARG A 275 4.23 -9.33 6.61
N CYS A 276 4.52 -8.03 6.71
CA CYS A 276 5.34 -7.33 5.72
C CYS A 276 6.78 -7.85 5.66
N HIS A 277 7.29 -8.45 6.74
CA HIS A 277 8.61 -9.11 6.74
C HIS A 277 8.60 -10.48 6.03
N LEU A 278 7.43 -11.02 5.73
CA LEU A 278 7.24 -12.27 4.99
C LEU A 278 6.68 -12.03 3.59
N CYS A 279 6.54 -10.77 3.15
CA CYS A 279 6.05 -10.41 1.83
C CYS A 279 7.16 -10.53 0.79
N VAL A 280 6.90 -11.19 -0.34
CA VAL A 280 7.85 -11.25 -1.47
C VAL A 280 7.47 -10.30 -2.60
N ASP A 281 6.21 -9.86 -2.66
CA ASP A 281 5.73 -8.91 -3.65
C ASP A 281 5.76 -7.49 -3.08
N HIS A 282 6.73 -6.70 -3.55
CA HIS A 282 6.91 -5.29 -3.21
C HIS A 282 6.53 -4.36 -4.37
N THR A 283 6.36 -4.91 -5.57
CA THR A 283 6.30 -4.16 -6.83
C THR A 283 5.04 -4.49 -7.62
N GLY A 284 4.04 -5.10 -6.99
CA GLY A 284 2.72 -5.31 -7.59
C GLY A 284 2.69 -6.41 -8.64
N GLU A 285 3.32 -7.56 -8.38
CA GLU A 285 3.50 -8.64 -9.37
C GLU A 285 2.20 -9.25 -9.91
N PHE A 286 1.08 -9.03 -9.20
CA PHE A 286 -0.26 -9.47 -9.59
C PHE A 286 -1.11 -8.37 -10.26
N ALA A 287 -0.57 -7.17 -10.42
CA ALA A 287 -1.28 -6.05 -11.02
C ALA A 287 -1.24 -6.07 -12.54
N ASP A 288 -2.12 -5.32 -13.18
CA ASP A 288 -1.99 -4.97 -14.60
C ASP A 288 -0.87 -3.94 -14.79
N LEU A 289 -0.82 -2.97 -13.87
CA LEU A 289 0.18 -1.90 -13.80
C LEU A 289 0.71 -1.77 -12.39
N ALA A 290 2.01 -1.49 -12.25
CA ALA A 290 2.58 -1.10 -10.98
C ALA A 290 3.37 0.19 -11.10
N VAL A 291 3.22 1.09 -10.13
CA VAL A 291 3.82 2.43 -10.14
C VAL A 291 4.65 2.64 -8.88
N GLY A 292 5.86 3.18 -9.04
CA GLY A 292 6.73 3.50 -7.92
C GLY A 292 7.79 4.53 -8.26
N ASP A 293 8.66 4.79 -7.29
CA ASP A 293 9.77 5.73 -7.43
C ASP A 293 10.95 5.13 -8.22
N PRO A 294 11.61 5.92 -9.08
CA PRO A 294 12.85 5.53 -9.74
C PRO A 294 14.09 5.90 -8.89
N TRP A 295 14.44 5.09 -7.88
CA TRP A 295 15.57 5.39 -6.96
C TRP A 295 16.98 5.07 -7.49
N TYR A 296 17.17 5.01 -8.81
CA TYR A 296 18.46 4.61 -9.40
C TYR A 296 19.53 5.73 -9.35
N ARG A 297 19.13 6.95 -8.96
CA ARG A 297 20.00 8.11 -8.83
C ARG A 297 19.73 8.85 -7.52
N GLU A 298 20.66 9.72 -7.16
CA GLU A 298 20.45 10.68 -6.09
C GLU A 298 19.32 11.66 -6.46
N VAL A 299 18.52 12.01 -5.46
CA VAL A 299 17.34 12.84 -5.59
C VAL A 299 17.51 14.07 -4.72
N ARG A 300 17.34 15.25 -5.29
CA ARG A 300 17.34 16.51 -4.55
C ARG A 300 15.94 16.79 -4.00
N ASP A 301 15.90 17.38 -2.82
CA ASP A 301 14.64 17.76 -2.19
C ASP A 301 13.87 18.78 -3.04
N GLY A 302 12.59 18.49 -3.28
CA GLY A 302 11.69 19.39 -4.02
C GLY A 302 11.72 19.22 -5.54
N GLU A 303 12.41 18.21 -6.07
CA GLU A 303 12.32 17.90 -7.50
C GLU A 303 10.87 17.61 -7.92
N PRO A 304 10.46 17.91 -9.16
CA PRO A 304 9.10 17.61 -9.64
C PRO A 304 8.75 16.12 -9.69
N GLY A 305 9.72 15.24 -9.49
CA GLY A 305 9.55 13.79 -9.47
C GLY A 305 9.32 13.15 -10.85
N ARG A 306 9.67 11.87 -10.92
CA ARG A 306 9.28 10.93 -11.99
C ARG A 306 8.78 9.65 -11.34
N SER A 307 8.00 8.86 -12.05
CA SER A 307 7.52 7.55 -11.60
C SER A 307 7.98 6.50 -12.59
N LEU A 308 8.39 5.36 -12.07
CA LEU A 308 8.54 4.14 -12.84
C LEU A 308 7.16 3.49 -12.97
N VAL A 309 6.82 3.00 -14.18
CA VAL A 309 5.61 2.22 -14.45
C VAL A 309 6.04 0.87 -15.01
N VAL A 310 5.62 -0.19 -14.35
CA VAL A 310 5.85 -1.58 -14.76
C VAL A 310 4.55 -2.12 -15.32
N VAL A 311 4.56 -2.46 -16.60
CA VAL A 311 3.43 -3.07 -17.29
C VAL A 311 3.56 -4.58 -17.17
N ARG A 312 2.52 -5.27 -16.70
CA ARG A 312 2.59 -6.69 -16.36
C ARG A 312 1.60 -7.57 -17.13
N THR A 313 0.54 -6.97 -17.67
CA THR A 313 -0.46 -7.67 -18.47
C THR A 313 -0.73 -6.93 -19.78
N PRO A 314 -1.22 -7.62 -20.83
CA PRO A 314 -1.67 -6.96 -22.06
C PRO A 314 -2.74 -5.90 -21.81
N ARG A 315 -3.61 -6.14 -20.82
CA ARG A 315 -4.62 -5.19 -20.37
C ARG A 315 -4.00 -3.90 -19.81
N GLY A 316 -2.97 -4.03 -18.99
CA GLY A 316 -2.21 -2.89 -18.48
C GLY A 316 -1.50 -2.12 -19.61
N ARG A 317 -0.91 -2.84 -20.57
CA ARG A 317 -0.25 -2.26 -21.75
C ARG A 317 -1.21 -1.36 -22.52
N GLU A 318 -2.39 -1.90 -22.84
CA GLU A 318 -3.43 -1.17 -23.57
C GLU A 318 -3.93 0.06 -22.79
N PHE A 319 -4.13 -0.09 -21.47
CA PHE A 319 -4.56 1.03 -20.63
C PHE A 319 -3.53 2.17 -20.59
N VAL A 320 -2.24 1.86 -20.44
CA VAL A 320 -1.16 2.87 -20.46
C VAL A 320 -1.02 3.50 -21.85
N ARG A 321 -1.14 2.72 -22.92
CA ARG A 321 -1.12 3.25 -24.30
C ARG A 321 -2.19 4.31 -24.48
N ARG A 322 -3.45 4.00 -24.13
CA ARG A 322 -4.58 4.94 -24.21
C ARG A 322 -4.37 6.17 -23.32
N ALA A 323 -3.85 6.01 -22.11
CA ALA A 323 -3.56 7.13 -21.22
C ALA A 323 -2.48 8.08 -21.79
N ARG A 324 -1.45 7.54 -22.45
CA ARG A 324 -0.41 8.34 -23.14
C ARG A 324 -1.00 9.07 -24.35
N GLU A 325 -1.82 8.41 -25.15
CA GLU A 325 -2.49 9.01 -26.32
C GLU A 325 -3.48 10.11 -25.91
N ALA A 326 -4.16 9.95 -24.79
CA ALA A 326 -5.01 10.97 -24.19
C ALA A 326 -4.22 12.15 -23.58
N GLY A 327 -2.88 12.08 -23.55
CA GLY A 327 -2.03 13.16 -23.05
C GLY A 327 -2.11 13.37 -21.53
N VAL A 328 -2.58 12.39 -20.75
CA VAL A 328 -2.67 12.53 -19.27
C VAL A 328 -1.33 12.23 -18.58
N VAL A 329 -0.44 11.50 -19.25
CA VAL A 329 0.89 11.13 -18.77
C VAL A 329 1.92 11.25 -19.89
N GLU A 330 3.11 11.76 -19.54
CA GLU A 330 4.28 11.74 -20.40
C GLU A 330 5.19 10.60 -19.92
N LEU A 331 5.31 9.54 -20.72
CA LEU A 331 6.08 8.34 -20.38
C LEU A 331 7.03 7.99 -21.53
N VAL A 332 8.28 7.70 -21.18
CA VAL A 332 9.29 7.17 -22.09
C VAL A 332 9.60 5.72 -21.74
N ARG A 333 9.76 4.86 -22.75
CA ARG A 333 10.16 3.48 -22.52
C ARG A 333 11.62 3.48 -22.08
N VAL A 334 11.93 2.69 -21.06
CA VAL A 334 13.29 2.54 -20.56
C VAL A 334 13.72 1.08 -20.66
N ASP A 335 15.03 0.87 -20.57
CA ASP A 335 15.60 -0.47 -20.52
C ASP A 335 15.19 -1.20 -19.23
N ASP A 336 15.00 -2.51 -19.32
CA ASP A 336 14.61 -3.38 -18.20
C ASP A 336 15.55 -3.23 -16.99
N SER A 337 16.84 -2.94 -17.20
CA SER A 337 17.83 -2.75 -16.13
C SER A 337 17.56 -1.52 -15.25
N VAL A 338 16.76 -0.56 -15.71
CA VAL A 338 16.38 0.60 -14.90
C VAL A 338 15.52 0.17 -13.72
N PHE A 339 14.68 -0.85 -13.89
CA PHE A 339 13.79 -1.30 -12.81
C PHE A 339 14.55 -1.91 -11.63
N PRO A 340 15.45 -2.90 -11.79
CA PRO A 340 16.28 -3.39 -10.69
C PRO A 340 17.15 -2.31 -10.04
N ARG A 341 17.75 -1.42 -10.84
CA ARG A 341 18.57 -0.30 -10.33
C ARG A 341 17.75 0.70 -9.51
N SER A 342 16.48 0.85 -9.84
CA SER A 342 15.55 1.71 -9.11
C SER A 342 15.14 1.14 -7.75
N GLN A 343 15.39 -0.14 -7.49
CA GLN A 343 14.88 -0.85 -6.32
C GLN A 343 15.95 -1.75 -5.66
N PRO A 344 17.17 -1.25 -5.39
CA PRO A 344 18.33 -2.08 -5.06
C PRO A 344 18.14 -2.91 -3.78
N ASN A 345 17.37 -2.40 -2.82
CA ASN A 345 17.14 -3.08 -1.54
C ASN A 345 16.03 -4.15 -1.58
N LEU A 346 15.21 -4.19 -2.63
CA LEU A 346 14.05 -5.08 -2.68
C LEU A 346 14.42 -6.52 -3.00
N LEU A 347 15.47 -6.77 -3.79
CA LEU A 347 15.94 -8.13 -4.09
C LEU A 347 16.50 -8.83 -2.86
N ASP A 348 17.35 -8.14 -2.11
CA ASP A 348 17.89 -8.66 -0.85
C ASP A 348 16.78 -8.93 0.17
N THR A 349 15.79 -8.04 0.20
CA THR A 349 14.60 -8.21 1.04
C THR A 349 13.80 -9.44 0.62
N ARG A 350 13.52 -9.61 -0.67
CA ARG A 350 12.81 -10.77 -1.26
C ARG A 350 13.54 -12.08 -0.95
N GLY A 351 14.84 -12.15 -1.24
CA GLY A 351 15.66 -13.33 -0.94
C GLY A 351 15.65 -13.68 0.55
N SER A 352 15.70 -12.68 1.43
CA SER A 352 15.66 -12.90 2.87
C SER A 352 14.36 -13.55 3.34
N VAL A 353 13.25 -13.43 2.60
CA VAL A 353 11.96 -14.04 2.97
C VAL A 353 12.05 -15.56 2.98
N TRP A 354 12.79 -16.18 2.08
CA TRP A 354 12.95 -17.64 2.09
C TRP A 354 13.53 -18.13 3.42
N GLY A 355 14.64 -17.52 3.88
CA GLY A 355 15.27 -17.87 5.16
C GLY A 355 14.35 -17.62 6.36
N ARG A 356 13.57 -16.53 6.33
CA ARG A 356 12.56 -16.23 7.36
C ARG A 356 11.48 -17.31 7.41
N MET A 357 10.93 -17.71 6.26
CA MET A 357 9.90 -18.75 6.17
C MET A 357 10.42 -20.12 6.57
N ALA A 358 11.63 -20.49 6.13
CA ALA A 358 12.27 -21.75 6.50
C ALA A 358 12.47 -21.83 8.03
N THR A 359 12.93 -20.74 8.65
CA THR A 359 13.09 -20.63 10.11
C THR A 359 11.77 -20.82 10.85
N LEU A 360 10.69 -20.17 10.39
CA LEU A 360 9.37 -20.34 11.00
C LEU A 360 8.91 -21.79 10.95
N ARG A 361 9.00 -22.43 9.77
CA ARG A 361 8.58 -23.81 9.58
C ARG A 361 9.38 -24.79 10.43
N ALA A 362 10.70 -24.60 10.51
CA ALA A 362 11.59 -25.42 11.35
C ALA A 362 11.23 -25.33 12.84
N LEU A 363 10.66 -24.20 13.28
CA LEU A 363 10.21 -23.96 14.65
C LEU A 363 8.70 -24.23 14.86
N GLY A 364 8.04 -24.91 13.92
CA GLY A 364 6.62 -25.26 14.01
C GLY A 364 5.65 -24.06 13.90
N LEU A 365 6.14 -22.90 13.46
CA LEU A 365 5.34 -21.70 13.24
C LEU A 365 4.81 -21.63 11.80
N PRO A 366 3.60 -21.10 11.61
CA PRO A 366 3.04 -20.97 10.28
C PRO A 366 3.75 -19.89 9.46
N ALA A 367 3.89 -20.15 8.16
CA ALA A 367 4.43 -19.24 7.16
C ALA A 367 3.54 -19.27 5.91
N PRO A 368 3.45 -18.17 5.14
CA PRO A 368 2.72 -18.16 3.87
C PRO A 368 3.32 -19.17 2.88
N ARG A 369 2.50 -19.60 1.92
CA ARG A 369 2.93 -20.48 0.81
C ARG A 369 3.03 -19.66 -0.47
N TYR A 370 4.18 -19.69 -1.12
CA TYR A 370 4.41 -19.02 -2.39
C TYR A 370 4.72 -20.07 -3.46
N ARG A 371 4.03 -19.99 -4.60
CA ARG A 371 4.22 -20.85 -5.78
C ARG A 371 4.46 -19.99 -7.01
N GLY A 372 5.53 -20.26 -7.75
CA GLY A 372 5.96 -19.43 -8.88
C GLY A 372 7.46 -19.16 -8.81
N PRO A 373 7.89 -17.98 -8.34
CA PRO A 373 9.32 -17.61 -8.31
C PRO A 373 10.17 -18.53 -7.43
N ASP A 374 11.40 -18.84 -7.87
CA ASP A 374 12.39 -19.62 -7.11
C ASP A 374 13.06 -18.74 -6.05
N LEU A 375 12.37 -18.64 -4.92
CA LEU A 375 12.86 -17.89 -3.75
C LEU A 375 14.11 -18.51 -3.12
N PHE A 376 14.37 -19.80 -3.33
CA PHE A 376 15.59 -20.43 -2.81
C PHE A 376 16.81 -19.98 -3.62
N SER A 377 16.70 -19.94 -4.95
CA SER A 377 17.73 -19.35 -5.81
C SER A 377 18.01 -17.90 -5.44
N THR A 378 16.98 -17.08 -5.23
CA THR A 378 17.16 -15.69 -4.77
C THR A 378 17.89 -15.62 -3.42
N TRP A 379 17.54 -16.49 -2.46
CA TRP A 379 18.22 -16.56 -1.17
C TRP A 379 19.69 -17.02 -1.27
N ARG A 380 20.00 -17.95 -2.18
CA ARG A 380 21.37 -18.43 -2.41
C ARG A 380 22.30 -17.32 -2.92
N ARG A 381 21.78 -16.35 -3.68
CA ARG A 381 22.55 -15.20 -4.18
C ARG A 381 22.85 -14.15 -3.09
N LEU A 382 22.20 -14.22 -1.93
CA LEU A 382 22.49 -13.30 -0.84
C LEU A 382 23.92 -13.50 -0.28
N GLY A 383 24.53 -12.40 0.13
CA GLY A 383 25.76 -12.43 0.93
C GLY A 383 25.56 -13.14 2.28
N THR A 384 26.65 -13.68 2.83
CA THR A 384 26.65 -14.47 4.08
C THR A 384 25.96 -13.73 5.24
N ARG A 385 26.21 -12.43 5.38
CA ARG A 385 25.58 -11.60 6.43
C ARG A 385 24.06 -11.56 6.29
N SER A 386 23.53 -11.38 5.08
CA SER A 386 22.09 -11.35 4.80
C SER A 386 21.44 -12.71 5.05
N LYS A 387 22.10 -13.82 4.68
CA LYS A 387 21.65 -15.18 4.98
C LYS A 387 21.54 -15.41 6.49
N ILE A 388 22.59 -15.11 7.25
CA ILE A 388 22.59 -15.25 8.72
C ILE A 388 21.51 -14.37 9.35
N SER A 389 21.40 -13.10 8.91
CA SER A 389 20.38 -12.16 9.40
C SER A 389 18.95 -12.62 9.10
N SER A 390 18.72 -13.27 7.95
CA SER A 390 17.41 -13.82 7.59
C SER A 390 16.96 -14.95 8.53
N VAL A 391 17.89 -15.67 9.16
CA VAL A 391 17.61 -16.77 10.11
C VAL A 391 17.66 -16.26 11.55
N LEU A 392 18.81 -15.80 12.04
CA LEU A 392 18.98 -15.38 13.44
C LEU A 392 18.12 -14.15 13.78
N GLY A 393 17.97 -13.22 12.84
CA GLY A 393 17.07 -12.08 12.99
C GLY A 393 15.60 -12.52 13.08
N THR A 394 15.22 -13.64 12.46
CA THR A 394 13.88 -14.22 12.57
C THR A 394 13.67 -14.85 13.93
N VAL A 395 14.63 -15.64 14.43
CA VAL A 395 14.58 -16.20 15.79
C VAL A 395 14.38 -15.08 16.83
N ARG A 396 15.15 -14.00 16.75
CA ARG A 396 14.97 -12.83 17.64
C ARG A 396 13.59 -12.19 17.50
N ARG A 397 13.07 -12.07 16.28
CA ARG A 397 11.74 -11.48 16.02
C ARG A 397 10.59 -12.36 16.51
N ILE A 398 10.74 -13.68 16.52
CA ILE A 398 9.75 -14.61 17.12
C ILE A 398 9.49 -14.26 18.58
N GLY A 399 10.55 -14.08 19.37
CA GLY A 399 10.45 -13.65 20.77
C GLY A 399 9.89 -12.23 20.91
N ARG A 400 10.54 -11.24 20.26
CA ARG A 400 10.17 -9.82 20.37
C ARG A 400 8.72 -9.54 19.97
N ARG A 401 8.20 -10.23 18.95
CA ARG A 401 6.83 -10.07 18.45
C ARG A 401 5.85 -11.12 19.01
N ARG A 402 6.29 -11.94 19.96
CA ARG A 402 5.49 -12.98 20.65
C ARG A 402 4.77 -13.93 19.66
N LEU A 403 5.44 -14.33 18.57
CA LEU A 403 4.83 -15.10 17.48
C LEU A 403 4.40 -16.52 17.87
N LEU A 404 4.92 -17.04 18.99
CA LEU A 404 4.48 -18.31 19.58
C LEU A 404 3.06 -18.22 20.15
N ARG A 405 2.61 -17.01 20.52
CA ARG A 405 1.27 -16.75 21.06
C ARG A 405 0.32 -16.33 19.92
N ARG A 406 -0.96 -16.65 20.09
CA ARG A 406 -2.04 -16.12 19.25
C ARG A 406 -2.25 -14.64 19.59
N ALA A 407 -2.10 -13.76 18.62
CA ALA A 407 -2.37 -12.34 18.75
C ALA A 407 -3.87 -12.11 18.87
N ARG A 408 -4.29 -11.17 19.73
CA ARG A 408 -5.69 -10.75 19.85
C ARG A 408 -5.86 -9.43 19.12
N VAL A 409 -6.90 -9.33 18.29
CA VAL A 409 -7.32 -8.05 17.70
C VAL A 409 -8.10 -7.28 18.75
N VAL A 410 -7.71 -6.02 18.95
CA VAL A 410 -8.44 -5.08 19.79
C VAL A 410 -8.90 -3.94 18.89
N PRO A 411 -10.21 -3.84 18.60
CA PRO A 411 -10.75 -2.71 17.85
C PRO A 411 -10.27 -1.40 18.46
N PHE A 412 -9.61 -0.59 17.65
CA PHE A 412 -9.13 0.72 18.01
C PHE A 412 -10.25 1.73 17.73
N GLU A 413 -10.79 2.31 18.79
CA GLU A 413 -11.73 3.42 18.73
C GLU A 413 -10.95 4.72 18.99
N PRO A 414 -10.47 5.39 17.93
CA PRO A 414 -9.84 6.70 18.05
C PRO A 414 -10.84 7.73 18.59
N ARG A 415 -10.36 8.67 19.41
CA ARG A 415 -11.15 9.85 19.76
C ARG A 415 -11.25 10.75 18.52
N PRO A 416 -12.45 11.17 18.09
CA PRO A 416 -12.57 12.11 16.99
C PRO A 416 -11.91 13.44 17.36
N PRO A 417 -11.43 14.22 16.37
CA PRO A 417 -10.86 15.52 16.60
C PRO A 417 -11.86 16.44 17.29
N VAL A 418 -11.37 17.28 18.20
CA VAL A 418 -12.19 18.35 18.75
C VAL A 418 -12.39 19.37 17.63
N ARG A 419 -13.60 19.43 17.05
CA ARG A 419 -13.94 20.47 16.08
C ARG A 419 -14.01 21.82 16.81
N TYR A 420 -12.92 22.57 16.74
CA TYR A 420 -12.93 23.96 17.18
C TYR A 420 -13.71 24.79 16.14
N PRO A 421 -14.60 25.71 16.56
CA PRO A 421 -15.26 26.61 15.62
C PRO A 421 -14.20 27.37 14.81
N PRO A 422 -14.45 27.66 13.52
CA PRO A 422 -13.48 28.35 12.68
C PRO A 422 -13.11 29.69 13.34
N GLY A 423 -11.88 29.78 13.83
CA GLY A 423 -11.32 31.03 14.35
C GLY A 423 -11.35 32.07 13.22
N ARG A 424 -11.77 33.30 13.53
CA ARG A 424 -11.73 34.42 12.58
C ARG A 424 -10.36 34.42 11.91
N ARG A 425 -10.32 34.27 10.59
CA ARG A 425 -9.12 34.63 9.81
C ARG A 425 -8.87 36.09 10.12
N GLU A 426 -7.88 36.39 10.96
CA GLU A 426 -7.35 37.74 11.02
C GLU A 426 -6.81 38.06 9.65
N ARG A 427 -7.39 39.09 9.02
CA ARG A 427 -6.91 39.65 7.78
C ARG A 427 -5.48 40.11 8.06
N VAL A 428 -4.52 39.41 7.45
CA VAL A 428 -3.17 39.94 7.27
C VAL A 428 -3.35 41.24 6.51
N ALA A 429 -3.15 42.37 7.20
CA ALA A 429 -3.16 43.68 6.59
C ALA A 429 -2.00 43.74 5.58
N GLU A 430 -2.34 44.05 4.34
CA GLU A 430 -1.37 44.47 3.34
C GLU A 430 -0.63 45.69 3.88
N VAL A 431 0.65 45.52 4.21
CA VAL A 431 1.55 46.66 4.43
C VAL A 431 1.87 47.20 3.05
N GLY A 432 1.18 48.28 2.70
CA GLY A 432 1.37 49.02 1.47
C GLY A 432 2.79 49.57 1.38
N SER A 433 3.34 49.43 0.18
CA SER A 433 4.48 50.16 -0.34
C SER A 433 4.31 51.67 -0.16
N SER A 434 5.28 52.29 0.51
CA SER A 434 5.71 53.68 0.28
C SER A 434 7.23 53.69 0.27
#